data_AF-A0A381X5P4-F1
#
_entry.id   AF-A0A381X5P4-F1
#
_cell.length_a   1.000
_cell.length_b   1.000
_cell.length_c   1.000
_cell.angle_alpha   90.00
_cell.angle_beta   90.00
_cell.angle_gamma   90.00
#
_symmetry.space_group_name_H-M   'P 1'
#
loop_
_entity.id
_entity.type
_entity.pdbx_description
1 polymer ?
#
loop_
_entity_poly.entity_id
_entity_poly.type
_entity_poly.pdbx_seq_one_letter_code
_entity_poly.pdbx_strand_id
1 'polypeptide(L)'
;MRKLIIFPFFLLLLAQGCARFGNNEEATPPEFEYLIQELDLDLDFDQEQRTSARASLERGKDFHPDPAALWKLAAYLHKNLTLEQKQKLLAPPGDINPTILSEENDYHFKRIERFQRMDTYLRSILNDDQLEAYDTLIEYKRINIELLIDLINNGDIEHITFRFELMGIMEWFRAEMGILLTDEQKSFLLDNRDREDRRWRLGRRGWGRFSSDPEEIKKAMYNALGMTDDQITTLENIHEDFRTDLKTLRDEYIDGTNNHTADEYRSAVVSIISGNHNRRESVFTQDQKEIIEIHRALTRRYMKHTQWGKHG
;
A
#
# COMPACT_ATOMS: atom_id res chain seq x y z
N MET A 1 37.58 -9.01 22.93
CA MET A 1 37.70 -7.55 22.76
C MET A 1 36.47 -7.04 22.04
N ARG A 2 35.59 -6.36 22.79
CA ARG A 2 34.35 -5.74 22.28
C ARG A 2 34.72 -4.58 21.34
N LYS A 3 34.23 -4.61 20.10
CA LYS A 3 34.07 -3.39 19.29
C LYS A 3 32.58 -3.05 19.29
N LEU A 4 32.26 -2.06 20.11
CA LEU A 4 31.01 -1.32 20.06
C LEU A 4 30.95 -0.60 18.71
N ILE A 5 30.13 -1.09 17.79
CA ILE A 5 29.67 -0.28 16.66
C ILE A 5 28.45 0.47 17.16
N ILE A 6 28.69 1.74 17.46
CA ILE A 6 27.70 2.73 17.87
C ILE A 6 26.80 2.97 16.66
N PHE A 7 25.59 2.40 16.66
CA PHE A 7 24.52 2.86 15.77
C PHE A 7 24.11 4.26 16.24
N PRO A 8 24.09 5.29 15.39
CA PRO A 8 23.68 6.62 15.80
C PRO A 8 22.18 6.61 16.10
N PHE A 9 21.89 6.59 17.40
CA PHE A 9 20.68 7.09 18.02
C PHE A 9 20.57 8.59 17.65
N PHE A 10 19.65 8.95 16.74
CA PHE A 10 19.26 10.36 16.59
C PHE A 10 17.98 10.61 17.40
N LEU A 11 18.21 11.08 18.62
CA LEU A 11 17.28 11.87 19.40
C LEU A 11 16.93 13.17 18.65
N LEU A 12 15.63 13.44 18.57
CA LEU A 12 14.96 14.75 18.46
C LEU A 12 15.77 15.95 17.94
N LEU A 13 15.34 16.47 16.78
CA LEU A 13 15.30 17.91 16.53
C LEU A 13 13.84 18.37 16.42
N LEU A 14 13.37 18.96 17.51
CA LEU A 14 12.29 19.94 17.54
C LEU A 14 12.65 21.09 16.59
N ALA A 15 12.07 21.09 15.39
CA ALA A 15 11.82 22.31 14.65
C ALA A 15 10.30 22.51 14.66
N GLN A 16 9.85 23.49 15.44
CA GLN A 16 8.50 24.02 15.37
C GLN A 16 8.25 24.49 13.94
N GLY A 17 7.62 23.65 13.12
CA GLY A 17 6.92 24.11 11.93
C GLY A 17 5.74 24.93 12.42
N CYS A 18 5.84 26.25 12.30
CA CYS A 18 4.76 27.18 12.59
C CYS A 18 3.44 26.61 12.05
N ALA A 19 2.51 26.35 12.96
CA ALA A 19 1.12 26.11 12.62
C ALA A 19 0.68 27.25 11.71
N ARG A 20 0.39 26.95 10.43
CA ARG A 20 -0.44 27.83 9.61
C ARG A 20 -1.84 27.77 10.20
N PHE A 21 -2.09 28.58 11.22
CA PHE A 21 -3.43 29.02 11.59
C PHE A 21 -3.90 29.97 10.49
N GLY A 22 -4.39 29.39 9.40
CA GLY A 22 -5.22 30.08 8.41
C GLY A 22 -6.60 29.44 8.45
N ASN A 23 -7.59 30.15 8.99
CA ASN A 23 -9.01 29.83 8.87
C ASN A 23 -9.48 30.06 7.42
N ASN A 24 -8.90 29.33 6.47
CA ASN A 24 -9.57 29.07 5.21
C ASN A 24 -10.20 27.69 5.42
N GLU A 25 -11.51 27.62 5.59
CA GLU A 25 -12.21 26.35 5.44
C GLU A 25 -11.82 25.80 4.08
N GLU A 26 -10.92 24.83 4.07
CA GLU A 26 -10.48 24.20 2.83
C GLU A 26 -11.73 23.57 2.21
N ALA A 27 -12.08 24.08 1.03
CA ALA A 27 -13.27 23.68 0.31
C ALA A 27 -13.23 22.15 0.10
N THR A 28 -14.38 21.51 0.20
CA THR A 28 -14.50 20.07 -0.03
C THR A 28 -13.87 19.70 -1.37
N PRO A 29 -12.97 18.69 -1.39
CA PRO A 29 -12.45 18.15 -2.64
C PRO A 29 -13.60 17.69 -3.57
N PRO A 30 -13.67 18.12 -4.83
CA PRO A 30 -14.76 17.74 -5.75
C PRO A 30 -14.90 16.22 -5.92
N GLU A 31 -13.81 15.48 -5.75
CA GLU A 31 -13.74 14.01 -5.78
C GLU A 31 -14.65 13.36 -4.73
N PHE A 32 -14.90 14.03 -3.62
CA PHE A 32 -15.82 13.55 -2.59
C PHE A 32 -17.26 13.54 -3.12
N GLU A 33 -17.67 14.58 -3.85
CA GLU A 33 -19.02 14.63 -4.42
C GLU A 33 -19.18 13.62 -5.57
N TYR A 34 -18.14 13.40 -6.38
CA TYR A 34 -18.16 12.34 -7.40
C TYR A 34 -18.31 10.94 -6.79
N LEU A 35 -17.61 10.66 -5.69
CA LEU A 35 -17.77 9.40 -4.98
C LEU A 35 -19.19 9.25 -4.41
N ILE A 36 -19.74 10.30 -3.79
CA ILE A 36 -21.11 10.27 -3.26
C ILE A 36 -22.14 10.05 -4.36
N GLN A 37 -21.97 10.68 -5.53
CA GLN A 37 -22.86 10.47 -6.67
C GLN A 37 -22.76 9.04 -7.24
N GLU A 38 -21.56 8.47 -7.36
CA GLU A 38 -21.40 7.07 -7.76
C GLU A 38 -22.09 6.12 -6.77
N LEU A 39 -21.91 6.34 -5.47
CA LEU A 39 -22.53 5.50 -4.44
C LEU A 39 -24.06 5.63 -4.42
N ASP A 40 -24.59 6.85 -4.60
CA ASP A 40 -26.02 7.12 -4.69
C ASP A 40 -26.66 6.39 -5.86
N LEU A 41 -26.03 6.45 -7.04
CA LEU A 41 -26.50 5.75 -8.24
C LEU A 41 -26.46 4.23 -8.11
N ASP A 42 -25.42 3.68 -7.49
CA ASP A 42 -25.24 2.23 -7.37
C ASP A 42 -26.07 1.60 -6.24
N LEU A 43 -26.23 2.33 -5.14
CA LEU A 43 -26.83 1.82 -3.90
C LEU A 43 -28.25 2.35 -3.67
N ASP A 44 -28.71 3.30 -4.48
CA ASP A 44 -30.02 3.96 -4.36
C ASP A 44 -30.21 4.53 -2.94
N PHE A 45 -29.33 5.46 -2.56
CA PHE A 45 -29.40 6.06 -1.22
C PHE A 45 -30.70 6.84 -1.05
N ASP A 46 -31.32 6.69 0.11
CA ASP A 46 -32.31 7.67 0.53
C ASP A 46 -31.63 9.02 0.87
N GLN A 47 -32.46 10.05 1.07
CA GLN A 47 -31.99 11.41 1.35
C GLN A 47 -31.13 11.50 2.62
N GLU A 48 -31.43 10.71 3.65
CA GLU A 48 -30.69 10.68 4.92
C GLU A 48 -29.35 9.98 4.74
N GLN A 49 -29.35 8.82 4.06
CA GLN A 49 -28.16 8.05 3.69
C GLN A 49 -27.18 8.92 2.90
N ARG A 50 -27.64 9.59 1.85
CA ARG A 50 -26.80 10.47 1.03
C ARG A 50 -26.21 11.63 1.84
N THR A 51 -27.04 12.30 2.64
CA THR A 51 -26.60 13.45 3.44
C THR A 51 -25.58 13.05 4.51
N SER A 52 -25.82 11.93 5.19
CA SER A 52 -24.95 11.43 6.26
C SER A 52 -23.66 10.79 5.74
N ALA A 53 -23.71 10.13 4.57
CA ALA A 53 -22.53 9.65 3.85
C ALA A 53 -21.63 10.83 3.48
N ARG A 54 -22.19 11.88 2.89
CA ARG A 54 -21.45 13.11 2.56
C ARG A 54 -20.81 13.71 3.81
N ALA A 55 -21.58 13.90 4.89
CA ALA A 55 -21.06 14.43 6.16
C ALA A 55 -19.95 13.55 6.78
N SER A 56 -20.02 12.23 6.59
CA SER A 56 -18.98 11.30 7.09
C SER A 56 -17.69 11.43 6.29
N LEU A 57 -17.79 11.61 4.98
CA LEU A 57 -16.65 11.82 4.08
C LEU A 57 -15.98 13.19 4.33
N GLU A 58 -16.77 14.24 4.54
CA GLU A 58 -16.27 15.58 4.93
C GLU A 58 -15.40 15.55 6.19
N ARG A 59 -15.78 14.75 7.19
CA ARG A 59 -14.99 14.56 8.42
C ARG A 59 -13.65 13.86 8.19
N GLY A 60 -13.43 13.32 7.00
CA GLY A 60 -12.17 12.73 6.55
C GLY A 60 -11.32 13.66 5.68
N LYS A 61 -11.78 14.88 5.38
CA LYS A 61 -11.08 15.81 4.45
C LYS A 61 -9.64 16.12 4.84
N ASP A 62 -9.31 16.10 6.13
CA ASP A 62 -7.95 16.33 6.62
C ASP A 62 -6.98 15.24 6.15
N PHE A 63 -7.46 14.10 5.67
CA PHE A 63 -6.62 13.05 5.10
C PHE A 63 -6.53 13.14 3.58
N HIS A 64 -7.35 13.94 2.89
CA HIS A 64 -7.31 14.04 1.42
C HIS A 64 -5.89 14.34 0.89
N PRO A 65 -5.41 13.67 -0.17
CA PRO A 65 -6.08 12.67 -1.00
C PRO A 65 -5.96 11.22 -0.49
N ASP A 66 -5.38 10.99 0.69
CA ASP A 66 -5.16 9.68 1.28
C ASP A 66 -6.51 8.96 1.57
N PRO A 67 -6.71 7.70 1.11
CA PRO A 67 -7.85 6.86 1.47
C PRO A 67 -8.15 6.71 2.97
N ALA A 68 -7.29 7.16 3.89
CA ALA A 68 -7.67 7.33 5.29
C ALA A 68 -8.88 8.27 5.47
N ALA A 69 -9.14 9.17 4.51
CA ALA A 69 -10.34 9.99 4.45
C ALA A 69 -11.65 9.16 4.43
N LEU A 70 -11.58 7.91 3.95
CA LEU A 70 -12.74 7.05 3.73
C LEU A 70 -13.14 6.24 4.96
N TRP A 71 -12.31 6.18 6.01
CA TRP A 71 -12.56 5.31 7.17
C TRP A 71 -13.87 5.63 7.90
N LYS A 72 -14.17 6.91 8.09
CA LYS A 72 -15.43 7.34 8.71
C LYS A 72 -16.64 7.01 7.83
N LEU A 73 -16.50 7.15 6.51
CA LEU A 73 -17.55 6.74 5.57
C LEU A 73 -17.75 5.22 5.62
N ALA A 74 -16.69 4.42 5.68
CA ALA A 74 -16.78 2.97 5.76
C ALA A 74 -17.53 2.49 7.01
N ALA A 75 -17.17 3.02 8.18
CA ALA A 75 -17.88 2.75 9.43
C ALA A 75 -19.35 3.20 9.39
N TYR A 76 -19.64 4.34 8.77
CA TYR A 76 -21.01 4.80 8.57
C TYR A 76 -21.82 3.83 7.70
N LEU A 77 -21.29 3.43 6.53
CA LEU A 77 -21.98 2.53 5.61
C LEU A 77 -22.18 1.13 6.20
N HIS A 78 -21.19 0.60 6.93
CA HIS A 78 -21.33 -0.65 7.67
C HIS A 78 -22.57 -0.66 8.57
N LYS A 79 -22.85 0.45 9.26
CA LYS A 79 -23.98 0.54 10.20
C LYS A 79 -25.33 0.84 9.54
N ASN A 80 -25.34 1.53 8.40
CA ASN A 80 -26.57 2.15 7.85
C ASN A 80 -27.00 1.62 6.48
N LEU A 81 -26.20 0.73 5.85
CA LEU A 81 -26.64 0.04 4.63
C LEU A 81 -27.46 -1.19 4.95
N THR A 82 -28.48 -1.43 4.12
CA THR A 82 -29.20 -2.71 4.11
C THR A 82 -28.28 -3.84 3.62
N LEU A 83 -28.65 -5.09 3.89
CA LEU A 83 -27.90 -6.25 3.40
C LEU A 83 -27.76 -6.24 1.87
N GLU A 84 -28.82 -5.87 1.14
CA GLU A 84 -28.78 -5.76 -0.32
C GLU A 84 -27.81 -4.67 -0.80
N GLN A 85 -27.84 -3.49 -0.16
CA GLN A 85 -26.90 -2.41 -0.47
C GLN A 85 -25.45 -2.82 -0.18
N LYS A 86 -25.19 -3.53 0.93
CA LYS A 86 -23.86 -4.06 1.24
C LYS A 86 -23.39 -5.07 0.18
N GLN A 87 -24.27 -5.99 -0.24
CA GLN A 87 -23.96 -6.95 -1.30
C GLN A 87 -23.62 -6.25 -2.62
N LYS A 88 -24.37 -5.21 -3.00
CA LYS A 88 -24.06 -4.38 -4.19
C LYS A 88 -22.73 -3.63 -4.06
N LEU A 89 -22.44 -3.06 -2.89
CA LEU A 89 -21.19 -2.33 -2.65
C LEU A 89 -19.97 -3.24 -2.71
N LEU A 90 -20.08 -4.45 -2.16
CA LEU A 90 -19.00 -5.44 -2.07
C LEU A 90 -18.90 -6.33 -3.31
N ALA A 91 -19.89 -6.30 -4.21
CA ALA A 91 -19.85 -7.04 -5.45
C ALA A 91 -18.55 -6.73 -6.22
N PRO A 92 -17.88 -7.75 -6.77
CA PRO A 92 -16.75 -7.54 -7.65
C PRO A 92 -17.19 -6.59 -8.79
N PRO A 93 -16.41 -5.55 -9.12
CA PRO A 93 -16.74 -4.74 -10.29
C PRO A 93 -16.79 -5.67 -11.51
N GLY A 94 -17.84 -5.55 -12.33
CA GLY A 94 -18.08 -6.44 -13.48
C GLY A 94 -16.91 -6.50 -14.48
N ASP A 95 -16.05 -5.47 -14.46
CA ASP A 95 -14.79 -5.42 -15.18
C ASP A 95 -13.64 -5.28 -14.17
N ILE A 96 -13.22 -6.38 -13.54
CA ILE A 96 -11.88 -6.41 -12.96
C ILE A 96 -10.93 -6.42 -14.15
N ASN A 97 -10.42 -5.26 -14.54
CA ASN A 97 -9.24 -5.21 -15.38
C ASN A 97 -8.12 -5.95 -14.62
N PRO A 98 -7.53 -7.03 -15.16
CA PRO A 98 -6.46 -7.77 -14.49
C PRO A 98 -5.28 -6.88 -14.10
N THR A 99 -5.11 -5.72 -14.75
CA THR A 99 -4.12 -4.74 -14.30
C THR A 99 -4.45 -4.17 -12.92
N ILE A 100 -5.72 -4.03 -12.53
CA ILE A 100 -6.18 -3.57 -11.19
C ILE A 100 -5.73 -4.52 -10.07
N LEU A 101 -5.43 -5.78 -10.41
CA LEU A 101 -4.89 -6.79 -9.49
C LEU A 101 -3.37 -7.00 -9.63
N SER A 102 -2.70 -6.32 -10.56
CA SER A 102 -1.24 -6.41 -10.73
C SER A 102 -0.57 -5.22 -10.06
N GLU A 103 -0.05 -5.35 -8.84
CA GLU A 103 0.67 -4.26 -8.12
C GLU A 103 -0.10 -2.90 -7.98
N GLU A 104 -1.29 -2.73 -8.57
CA GLU A 104 -2.04 -1.49 -8.77
C GLU A 104 -2.82 -1.05 -7.53
N ASN A 105 -2.85 -1.86 -6.47
CA ASN A 105 -3.43 -1.50 -5.16
C ASN A 105 -2.39 -1.11 -4.10
N ASP A 106 -1.11 -0.99 -4.47
CA ASP A 106 -0.15 -0.29 -3.61
C ASP A 106 -0.33 1.21 -3.82
N TYR A 107 -0.35 1.95 -2.72
CA TYR A 107 -0.74 3.37 -2.55
C TYR A 107 0.12 4.38 -3.35
N HIS A 108 0.91 3.90 -4.31
CA HIS A 108 2.07 4.57 -4.87
C HIS A 108 2.13 4.61 -6.41
N PHE A 109 1.15 4.11 -7.16
CA PHE A 109 1.41 3.84 -8.58
C PHE A 109 0.92 4.87 -9.60
N LYS A 110 1.93 5.60 -10.11
CA LYS A 110 2.22 5.69 -11.56
C LYS A 110 3.33 4.69 -11.99
N ARG A 111 3.48 3.46 -11.44
CA ARG A 111 4.67 2.63 -11.82
C ARG A 111 4.69 1.87 -13.14
N ILE A 112 3.73 1.82 -14.06
CA ILE A 112 4.15 1.30 -15.40
C ILE A 112 5.15 2.27 -16.04
N GLU A 113 4.82 3.57 -16.01
CA GLU A 113 5.72 4.64 -16.43
C GLU A 113 6.92 4.79 -15.47
N ARG A 114 6.72 4.67 -14.14
CA ARG A 114 7.84 4.72 -13.17
C ARG A 114 8.73 3.47 -13.21
N PHE A 115 8.23 2.29 -13.55
CA PHE A 115 8.99 1.04 -13.68
C PHE A 115 9.78 1.05 -14.98
N GLN A 116 9.19 1.50 -16.10
CA GLN A 116 9.95 1.76 -17.33
C GLN A 116 11.03 2.83 -17.12
N ARG A 117 10.72 3.91 -16.39
CA ARG A 117 11.70 4.92 -15.98
C ARG A 117 12.73 4.34 -15.00
N MET A 118 12.34 3.45 -14.10
CA MET A 118 13.24 2.80 -13.14
C MET A 118 14.15 1.79 -13.83
N ASP A 119 13.65 1.01 -14.78
CA ASP A 119 14.44 0.09 -15.61
C ASP A 119 15.46 0.87 -16.45
N THR A 120 15.01 1.90 -17.18
CA THR A 120 15.90 2.80 -17.93
C THR A 120 16.96 3.44 -17.02
N TYR A 121 16.55 3.86 -15.83
CA TYR A 121 17.44 4.50 -14.86
C TYR A 121 18.41 3.51 -14.20
N LEU A 122 17.96 2.31 -13.85
CA LEU A 122 18.81 1.23 -13.34
C LEU A 122 19.86 0.88 -14.39
N ARG A 123 19.45 0.64 -15.63
CA ARG A 123 20.37 0.38 -16.75
C ARG A 123 21.42 1.47 -16.93
N SER A 124 21.08 2.73 -16.65
CA SER A 124 22.02 3.86 -16.78
C SER A 124 23.14 3.89 -15.73
N ILE A 125 22.99 3.16 -14.62
CA ILE A 125 23.98 3.13 -13.53
C ILE A 125 24.73 1.80 -13.40
N LEU A 126 24.32 0.77 -14.13
CA LEU A 126 24.96 -0.56 -14.13
C LEU A 126 26.15 -0.58 -15.09
N ASN A 127 27.18 -1.36 -14.75
CA ASN A 127 28.26 -1.70 -15.69
C ASN A 127 27.87 -2.90 -16.57
N ASP A 128 28.71 -3.27 -17.55
CA ASP A 128 28.40 -4.30 -18.54
C ASP A 128 28.09 -5.68 -17.90
N ASP A 129 28.89 -6.11 -16.93
CA ASP A 129 28.67 -7.39 -16.21
C ASP A 129 27.36 -7.35 -15.41
N GLN A 130 27.07 -6.22 -14.76
CA GLN A 130 25.84 -6.02 -14.00
C GLN A 130 24.61 -5.96 -14.92
N LEU A 131 24.74 -5.44 -16.13
CA LEU A 131 23.66 -5.38 -17.11
C LEU A 131 23.25 -6.78 -17.57
N GLU A 132 24.21 -7.66 -17.87
CA GLU A 132 23.93 -9.05 -18.25
C GLU A 132 23.22 -9.82 -17.11
N ALA A 133 23.70 -9.64 -15.87
CA ALA A 133 23.06 -10.22 -14.70
C ALA A 133 21.64 -9.66 -14.49
N TYR A 134 21.45 -8.35 -14.66
CA TYR A 134 20.14 -7.70 -14.54
C TYR A 134 19.13 -8.21 -15.56
N ASP A 135 19.53 -8.41 -16.81
CA ASP A 135 18.66 -8.96 -17.86
C ASP A 135 18.19 -10.37 -17.52
N THR A 136 19.09 -11.19 -16.96
CA THR A 136 18.74 -12.53 -16.48
C THR A 136 17.70 -12.47 -15.34
N LEU A 137 17.86 -11.53 -14.40
CA LEU A 137 16.91 -11.34 -13.29
C LEU A 137 15.53 -10.87 -13.78
N ILE A 138 15.49 -9.93 -14.73
CA ILE A 138 14.26 -9.42 -15.32
C ILE A 138 13.52 -10.53 -16.07
N GLU A 139 14.23 -11.36 -16.84
CA GLU A 139 13.63 -12.46 -17.58
C GLU A 139 13.07 -13.52 -16.63
N TYR A 140 13.81 -13.90 -15.59
CA TYR A 140 13.31 -14.81 -14.55
C TYR A 140 12.05 -14.27 -13.88
N LYS A 141 12.05 -12.98 -13.51
CA LYS A 141 10.88 -12.30 -12.93
C LYS A 141 9.69 -12.37 -13.88
N ARG A 142 9.90 -12.05 -15.16
CA ARG A 142 8.85 -12.05 -16.19
C ARG A 142 8.20 -13.43 -16.33
N ILE A 143 9.01 -14.48 -16.55
CA ILE A 143 8.52 -15.86 -16.70
C ILE A 143 7.69 -16.28 -15.48
N ASN A 144 8.17 -16.00 -14.27
CA ASN A 144 7.46 -16.39 -13.06
C ASN A 144 6.14 -15.63 -12.86
N ILE A 145 6.07 -14.35 -13.24
CA ILE A 145 4.82 -13.59 -13.22
C ILE A 145 3.84 -14.15 -14.25
N GLU A 146 4.29 -14.47 -15.46
CA GLU A 146 3.45 -15.06 -16.52
C GLU A 146 2.86 -16.39 -16.07
N LEU A 147 3.66 -17.27 -15.44
CA LEU A 147 3.17 -18.53 -14.87
C LEU A 147 2.10 -18.30 -13.79
N LEU A 148 2.27 -17.30 -12.91
CA LEU A 148 1.25 -16.96 -11.92
C LEU A 148 -0.05 -16.43 -12.55
N ILE A 149 0.07 -15.65 -13.63
CA ILE A 149 -1.08 -15.13 -14.38
C ILE A 149 -1.87 -16.27 -15.01
N ASP A 150 -1.17 -17.27 -15.58
CA ASP A 150 -1.82 -18.44 -16.15
C ASP A 150 -2.57 -19.25 -15.08
N LEU A 151 -1.97 -19.46 -13.91
CA LEU A 151 -2.60 -20.17 -12.79
C LEU A 151 -3.88 -19.48 -12.29
N ILE A 152 -3.88 -18.14 -12.15
CA ILE A 152 -5.07 -17.41 -11.71
C ILE A 152 -6.16 -17.37 -12.80
N ASN A 153 -5.77 -17.26 -14.07
CA ASN A 153 -6.72 -17.28 -15.20
C ASN A 153 -7.40 -18.65 -15.39
N ASN A 154 -6.68 -19.73 -15.12
CA ASN A 154 -7.21 -21.09 -15.15
C ASN A 154 -8.04 -21.43 -13.91
N GLY A 155 -8.02 -20.59 -12.88
CA GLY A 155 -8.70 -20.85 -11.60
C GLY A 155 -7.99 -21.89 -10.72
N ASP A 156 -6.72 -22.18 -10.99
CA ASP A 156 -5.90 -23.14 -10.22
C ASP A 156 -5.49 -22.58 -8.85
N ILE A 157 -5.44 -21.25 -8.72
CA ILE A 157 -5.13 -20.55 -7.48
C ILE A 157 -6.16 -19.45 -7.19
N GLU A 158 -6.34 -19.12 -5.92
CA GLU A 158 -7.16 -18.00 -5.50
C GLU A 158 -6.41 -16.66 -5.61
N HIS A 159 -7.15 -15.55 -5.70
CA HIS A 159 -6.57 -14.20 -5.75
C HIS A 159 -5.63 -13.87 -4.59
N ILE A 160 -5.89 -14.41 -3.39
CA ILE A 160 -5.02 -14.17 -2.23
C ILE A 160 -3.67 -14.89 -2.39
N THR A 161 -3.68 -16.13 -2.89
CA THR A 161 -2.49 -16.91 -3.20
C THR A 161 -1.67 -16.23 -4.28
N PHE A 162 -2.31 -15.79 -5.37
CA PHE A 162 -1.66 -15.01 -6.43
C PHE A 162 -0.91 -13.79 -5.87
N ARG A 163 -1.54 -13.02 -4.96
CA ARG A 163 -0.91 -11.86 -4.33
C ARG A 163 0.32 -12.23 -3.50
N PHE A 164 0.25 -13.30 -2.70
CA PHE A 164 1.38 -13.72 -1.88
C PHE A 164 2.56 -14.18 -2.74
N GLU A 165 2.30 -14.98 -3.76
CA GLU A 165 3.31 -15.46 -4.70
C GLU A 165 3.98 -14.31 -5.47
N LEU A 166 3.19 -13.35 -5.96
CA LEU A 166 3.70 -12.14 -6.61
C LEU A 166 4.60 -11.34 -5.66
N MET A 167 4.20 -11.16 -4.40
CA MET A 167 5.06 -10.52 -3.40
C MET A 167 6.35 -11.31 -3.16
N GLY A 168 6.30 -12.65 -3.16
CA GLY A 168 7.48 -13.52 -3.10
C GLY A 168 8.47 -13.23 -4.22
N ILE A 169 8.00 -13.18 -5.47
CA ILE A 169 8.82 -12.80 -6.64
C ILE A 169 9.44 -11.41 -6.45
N MET A 170 8.65 -10.46 -5.96
CA MET A 170 9.10 -9.07 -5.80
C MET A 170 10.12 -8.89 -4.67
N GLU A 171 10.00 -9.62 -3.56
CA GLU A 171 11.03 -9.62 -2.51
C GLU A 171 12.31 -10.32 -2.98
N TRP A 172 12.19 -11.43 -3.71
CA TRP A 172 13.36 -12.08 -4.34
C TRP A 172 14.09 -11.12 -5.25
N PHE A 173 13.38 -10.45 -6.17
CA PHE A 173 14.00 -9.50 -7.07
C PHE A 173 14.67 -8.34 -6.31
N ARG A 174 14.07 -7.86 -5.20
CA ARG A 174 14.72 -6.85 -4.34
C ARG A 174 15.99 -7.37 -3.67
N ALA A 175 16.01 -8.63 -3.23
CA ALA A 175 17.19 -9.25 -2.64
C ALA A 175 18.32 -9.41 -3.68
N GLU A 176 17.99 -9.89 -4.88
CA GLU A 176 18.95 -10.01 -6.00
C GLU A 176 19.52 -8.65 -6.42
N MET A 177 18.68 -7.62 -6.49
CA MET A 177 19.16 -6.25 -6.70
C MET A 177 20.08 -5.78 -5.55
N GLY A 178 19.84 -6.25 -4.33
CA GLY A 178 20.70 -6.03 -3.18
C GLY A 178 22.09 -6.66 -3.32
N ILE A 179 22.19 -7.80 -4.02
CA ILE A 179 23.45 -8.49 -4.33
C ILE A 179 24.14 -7.80 -5.52
N LEU A 180 23.37 -7.51 -6.58
CA LEU A 180 23.86 -6.96 -7.84
C LEU A 180 24.48 -5.56 -7.69
N LEU A 181 23.85 -4.70 -6.89
CA LEU A 181 24.21 -3.30 -6.79
C LEU A 181 25.33 -3.06 -5.76
N THR A 182 26.24 -2.14 -6.09
CA THR A 182 27.21 -1.62 -5.12
C THR A 182 26.54 -0.71 -4.09
N ASP A 183 27.19 -0.50 -2.95
CA ASP A 183 26.68 0.40 -1.91
C ASP A 183 26.54 1.85 -2.40
N GLU A 184 27.42 2.28 -3.31
CA GLU A 184 27.33 3.60 -3.96
C GLU A 184 26.08 3.69 -4.86
N GLN A 185 25.84 2.68 -5.71
CA GLN A 185 24.64 2.61 -6.56
C GLN A 185 23.36 2.57 -5.71
N LYS A 186 23.36 1.79 -4.62
CA LYS A 186 22.24 1.73 -3.65
C LYS A 186 21.97 3.11 -3.02
N SER A 187 23.00 3.77 -2.52
CA SER A 187 22.89 5.10 -1.91
C SER A 187 22.34 6.13 -2.91
N PHE A 188 22.84 6.09 -4.14
CA PHE A 188 22.40 6.98 -5.21
C PHE A 188 20.92 6.77 -5.58
N LEU A 189 20.46 5.52 -5.63
CA LEU A 189 19.04 5.18 -5.87
C LEU A 189 18.13 5.71 -4.76
N LEU A 190 18.55 5.57 -3.49
CA LEU A 190 17.80 6.07 -2.34
C LEU A 190 17.65 7.59 -2.38
N ASP A 191 18.74 8.31 -2.64
CA ASP A 191 18.75 9.77 -2.72
C ASP A 191 17.88 10.29 -3.87
N ASN A 192 17.94 9.65 -5.05
CA ASN A 192 17.14 10.08 -6.19
C ASN A 192 15.65 9.77 -5.98
N ARG A 193 15.30 8.61 -5.41
CA ARG A 193 13.92 8.29 -5.02
C ARG A 193 13.36 9.36 -4.11
N ASP A 194 14.09 9.74 -3.07
CA ASP A 194 13.62 10.73 -2.09
C ASP A 194 13.45 12.12 -2.72
N ARG A 195 14.32 12.51 -3.66
CA ARG A 195 14.18 13.75 -4.42
C ARG A 195 12.95 13.74 -5.32
N GLU A 196 12.73 12.67 -6.07
CA GLU A 196 11.58 12.53 -6.97
C GLU A 196 10.27 12.42 -6.20
N ASP A 197 10.24 11.70 -5.07
CA ASP A 197 9.07 11.64 -4.18
C ASP A 197 8.75 13.03 -3.60
N ARG A 198 9.75 13.79 -3.17
CA ARG A 198 9.55 15.18 -2.71
C ARG A 198 9.02 16.06 -3.84
N ARG A 199 9.63 16.00 -5.03
CA ARG A 199 9.20 16.76 -6.21
C ARG A 199 7.76 16.44 -6.61
N TRP A 200 7.39 15.16 -6.55
CA TRP A 200 6.04 14.69 -6.84
C TRP A 200 5.01 15.22 -5.83
N ARG A 201 5.39 15.36 -4.56
CA ARG A 201 4.53 15.95 -3.51
C ARG A 201 4.41 17.47 -3.62
N LEU A 202 5.45 18.18 -4.07
CA LEU A 202 5.49 19.65 -4.12
C LEU A 202 4.52 20.28 -5.16
N GLY A 203 4.07 19.52 -6.16
CA GLY A 203 3.21 20.03 -7.23
C GLY A 203 1.69 19.94 -6.99
N ARG A 204 1.26 19.38 -5.85
CA ARG A 204 -0.16 19.03 -5.62
C ARG A 204 -0.77 19.99 -4.58
N ARG A 205 -1.78 20.77 -5.00
CA ARG A 205 -2.60 21.64 -4.12
C ARG A 205 -3.61 20.79 -3.33
N GLY A 206 -4.11 21.30 -2.19
CA GLY A 206 -5.30 20.79 -1.49
C GLY A 206 -5.10 19.52 -0.66
N TRP A 207 -3.92 19.36 -0.03
CA TRP A 207 -3.64 18.22 0.84
C TRP A 207 -4.15 18.54 2.23
N GLY A 208 -5.05 17.70 2.72
CA GLY A 208 -5.54 17.79 4.08
C GLY A 208 -4.38 17.68 5.08
N ARG A 209 -4.59 18.24 6.27
CA ARG A 209 -3.58 18.38 7.33
C ARG A 209 -2.80 17.09 7.66
N PHE A 210 -3.45 15.93 7.61
CA PHE A 210 -2.94 14.63 8.03
C PHE A 210 -2.66 13.67 6.87
N SER A 211 -2.80 14.13 5.63
CA SER A 211 -2.61 13.35 4.39
C SER A 211 -1.22 12.72 4.20
N SER A 212 -0.25 13.06 5.05
CA SER A 212 1.12 12.50 5.01
C SER A 212 1.64 12.11 6.40
N ASP A 213 0.77 12.08 7.41
CA ASP A 213 1.14 11.72 8.78
C ASP A 213 0.79 10.24 9.04
N PRO A 214 1.78 9.32 9.07
CA PRO A 214 1.52 7.89 9.21
C PRO A 214 0.79 7.52 10.50
N GLU A 215 1.05 8.26 11.59
CA GLU A 215 0.42 7.98 12.89
C GLU A 215 -1.04 8.41 12.89
N GLU A 216 -1.35 9.57 12.32
CA GLU A 216 -2.73 10.02 12.21
C GLU A 216 -3.54 9.17 11.22
N ILE A 217 -2.93 8.72 10.12
CA ILE A 217 -3.53 7.78 9.16
C ILE A 217 -3.89 6.45 9.86
N LYS A 218 -2.96 5.91 10.65
CA LYS A 218 -3.15 4.68 11.41
C LYS A 218 -4.23 4.85 12.48
N LYS A 219 -4.24 5.96 13.22
CA LYS A 219 -5.29 6.29 14.19
C LYS A 219 -6.66 6.44 13.54
N ALA A 220 -6.75 6.99 12.33
CA ALA A 220 -8.03 7.11 11.61
C ALA A 220 -8.68 5.74 11.39
N MET A 221 -7.88 4.74 10.98
CA MET A 221 -8.32 3.35 10.87
C MET A 221 -8.77 2.81 12.24
N TYR A 222 -7.94 2.93 13.27
CA TYR A 222 -8.24 2.41 14.62
C TYR A 222 -9.53 2.97 15.19
N ASN A 223 -9.73 4.28 15.05
CA ASN A 223 -10.94 4.97 15.50
C ASN A 223 -12.19 4.49 14.74
N ALA A 224 -12.10 4.31 13.43
CA ALA A 224 -13.23 3.84 12.64
C ALA A 224 -13.59 2.37 12.91
N LEU A 225 -12.59 1.54 13.19
CA LEU A 225 -12.77 0.14 13.56
C LEU A 225 -13.15 -0.05 15.04
N GLY A 226 -13.12 1.01 15.85
CA GLY A 226 -13.35 0.93 17.30
C GLY A 226 -12.38 -0.05 17.96
N MET A 227 -11.11 -0.04 17.55
CA MET A 227 -10.11 -0.99 18.04
C MET A 227 -9.85 -0.79 19.54
N THR A 228 -9.70 -1.89 20.27
CA THR A 228 -9.24 -1.86 21.67
C THR A 228 -7.73 -1.66 21.74
N ASP A 229 -7.23 -1.15 22.87
CA ASP A 229 -5.80 -1.00 23.12
C ASP A 229 -5.05 -2.34 22.99
N ASP A 230 -5.66 -3.45 23.41
CA ASP A 230 -5.12 -4.80 23.28
C ASP A 230 -5.00 -5.23 21.81
N GLN A 231 -6.03 -4.96 20.99
CA GLN A 231 -5.98 -5.26 19.55
C GLN A 231 -4.92 -4.40 18.84
N ILE A 232 -4.80 -3.12 19.20
CA ILE A 232 -3.79 -2.20 18.64
C ILE A 232 -2.38 -2.71 18.98
N THR A 233 -2.12 -2.98 20.26
CA THR A 233 -0.82 -3.51 20.72
C THR A 233 -0.48 -4.82 20.03
N THR A 234 -1.46 -5.71 19.86
CA THR A 234 -1.28 -6.99 19.17
C THR A 234 -0.92 -6.78 17.70
N LEU A 235 -1.59 -5.88 16.98
CA LEU A 235 -1.25 -5.58 15.59
C LEU A 235 0.13 -4.94 15.43
N GLU A 236 0.53 -4.09 16.37
CA GLU A 236 1.86 -3.48 16.37
C GLU A 236 2.96 -4.53 16.55
N ASN A 237 2.78 -5.45 17.49
CA ASN A 237 3.71 -6.57 17.69
C ASN A 237 3.77 -7.47 16.45
N ILE A 238 2.61 -7.82 15.86
CA ILE A 238 2.58 -8.62 14.62
C ILE A 238 3.32 -7.89 13.48
N HIS A 239 3.18 -6.57 13.37
CA HIS A 239 3.89 -5.80 12.36
C HIS A 239 5.40 -5.81 12.57
N GLU A 240 5.87 -5.65 13.81
CA GLU A 240 7.30 -5.66 14.13
C GLU A 240 7.93 -7.05 13.91
N ASP A 241 7.23 -8.11 14.31
CA ASP A 241 7.64 -9.49 14.03
C ASP A 241 7.77 -9.70 12.52
N PHE A 242 6.76 -9.33 11.73
CA PHE A 242 6.77 -9.47 10.28
C PHE A 242 7.94 -8.71 9.63
N ARG A 243 8.24 -7.49 10.08
CA ARG A 243 9.40 -6.71 9.60
C ARG A 243 10.71 -7.42 9.94
N THR A 244 10.81 -7.95 11.15
CA THR A 244 12.01 -8.63 11.65
C THR A 244 12.24 -9.93 10.88
N ASP A 245 11.20 -10.73 10.69
CA ASP A 245 11.25 -12.00 9.96
C ASP A 245 11.70 -11.79 8.51
N LEU A 246 11.07 -10.85 7.78
CA LEU A 246 11.45 -10.54 6.40
C LEU A 246 12.87 -9.99 6.29
N LYS A 247 13.24 -9.09 7.20
CA LYS A 247 14.59 -8.52 7.22
C LYS A 247 15.63 -9.62 7.45
N THR A 248 15.39 -10.49 8.42
CA THR A 248 16.29 -11.59 8.78
C THR A 248 16.46 -12.54 7.60
N LEU A 249 15.34 -13.00 7.02
CA LEU A 249 15.36 -13.88 5.85
C LEU A 249 16.14 -13.26 4.67
N ARG A 250 15.92 -11.98 4.40
CA ARG A 250 16.62 -11.25 3.33
C ARG A 250 18.11 -11.12 3.62
N ASP A 251 18.48 -10.70 4.83
CA ASP A 251 19.88 -10.49 5.19
C ASP A 251 20.64 -11.83 5.15
N GLU A 252 20.03 -12.94 5.63
CA GLU A 252 20.58 -14.29 5.52
C GLU A 252 20.74 -14.79 4.08
N TYR A 253 19.79 -14.46 3.20
CA TYR A 253 19.86 -14.80 1.79
C TYR A 253 21.00 -14.05 1.08
N ILE A 254 21.08 -12.73 1.29
CA ILE A 254 22.12 -11.88 0.69
C ILE A 254 23.51 -12.28 1.17
N ASP A 255 23.65 -12.58 2.46
CA ASP A 255 24.92 -13.00 3.06
C ASP A 255 25.26 -14.47 2.75
N GLY A 256 24.34 -15.22 2.13
CA GLY A 256 24.49 -16.64 1.78
C GLY A 256 24.55 -17.57 2.99
N THR A 257 24.06 -17.15 4.17
CA THR A 257 24.17 -17.92 5.41
C THR A 257 23.15 -19.05 5.51
N ASN A 258 21.99 -18.92 4.85
CA ASN A 258 20.95 -19.94 4.81
C ASN A 258 21.04 -20.87 3.58
N ASN A 259 21.93 -20.59 2.61
CA ASN A 259 22.10 -21.33 1.35
C ASN A 259 20.79 -21.58 0.57
N HIS A 260 19.77 -20.73 0.74
CA HIS A 260 18.53 -20.86 0.00
C HIS A 260 18.76 -20.63 -1.50
N THR A 261 18.15 -21.48 -2.33
CA THR A 261 17.91 -21.17 -3.73
C THR A 261 16.88 -20.03 -3.88
N ALA A 262 16.80 -19.44 -5.07
CA ALA A 262 15.80 -18.41 -5.38
C ALA A 262 14.37 -18.86 -5.05
N ASP A 263 14.01 -20.10 -5.35
CA ASP A 263 12.68 -20.64 -5.11
C ASP A 263 12.41 -20.95 -3.64
N GLU A 264 13.42 -21.42 -2.89
CA GLU A 264 13.32 -21.61 -1.44
C GLU A 264 13.16 -20.26 -0.73
N TYR A 265 13.92 -19.24 -1.14
CA TYR A 265 13.78 -17.88 -0.62
C TYR A 265 12.37 -17.33 -0.86
N ARG A 266 11.88 -17.42 -2.10
CA ARG A 266 10.52 -16.99 -2.44
C ARG A 266 9.46 -17.71 -1.62
N SER A 267 9.56 -19.03 -1.50
CA SER A 267 8.63 -19.84 -0.72
C SER A 267 8.62 -19.44 0.76
N ALA A 268 9.80 -19.15 1.33
CA ALA A 268 9.93 -18.64 2.68
C ALA A 268 9.27 -17.26 2.85
N VAL A 269 9.45 -16.34 1.89
CA VAL A 269 8.76 -15.04 1.87
C VAL A 269 7.25 -15.22 1.85
N VAL A 270 6.73 -16.09 0.97
CA VAL A 270 5.29 -16.40 0.87
C VAL A 270 4.76 -16.92 2.19
N SER A 271 5.49 -17.82 2.86
CA SER A 271 5.14 -18.35 4.18
C SER A 271 5.04 -17.25 5.24
N ILE A 272 6.02 -16.34 5.29
CA ILE A 272 6.01 -15.19 6.23
C ILE A 272 4.82 -14.26 5.95
N ILE A 273 4.56 -13.94 4.68
CA ILE A 273 3.44 -13.05 4.29
C ILE A 273 2.09 -13.69 4.62
N SER A 274 1.89 -14.96 4.27
CA SER A 274 0.65 -15.69 4.55
C SER A 274 0.44 -15.84 6.06
N GLY A 275 1.48 -16.20 6.81
CA GLY A 275 1.44 -16.27 8.28
C GLY A 275 1.07 -14.93 8.92
N ASN A 276 1.71 -13.84 8.49
CA ASN A 276 1.38 -12.49 8.95
C ASN A 276 -0.06 -12.09 8.60
N HIS A 277 -0.54 -12.40 7.39
CA HIS A 277 -1.92 -12.15 6.99
C HIS A 277 -2.89 -12.85 7.94
N ASN A 278 -2.71 -14.15 8.17
CA ASN A 278 -3.58 -14.94 9.06
C ASN A 278 -3.55 -14.43 10.50
N ARG A 279 -2.37 -14.08 11.02
CA ARG A 279 -2.20 -13.49 12.36
C ARG A 279 -2.97 -12.18 12.47
N ARG A 280 -2.82 -11.26 11.53
CA ARG A 280 -3.55 -9.97 11.53
C ARG A 280 -5.06 -10.18 11.42
N GLU A 281 -5.48 -11.06 10.52
CA GLU A 281 -6.88 -11.35 10.26
C GLU A 281 -7.60 -11.94 11.49
N SER A 282 -6.87 -12.61 12.38
CA SER A 282 -7.40 -13.16 13.63
C SER A 282 -7.63 -12.11 14.73
N VAL A 283 -7.02 -10.91 14.61
CA VAL A 283 -7.19 -9.81 15.58
C VAL A 283 -8.55 -9.13 15.40
N PHE A 284 -9.05 -9.05 14.17
CA PHE A 284 -10.26 -8.32 13.84
C PHE A 284 -11.54 -9.11 14.14
N THR A 285 -12.55 -8.43 14.67
CA THR A 285 -13.92 -8.96 14.76
C THR A 285 -14.58 -9.01 13.38
N GLN A 286 -15.70 -9.73 13.26
CA GLN A 286 -16.43 -9.80 12.00
C GLN A 286 -16.91 -8.41 11.51
N ASP A 287 -17.36 -7.56 12.43
CA ASP A 287 -17.78 -6.19 12.10
C ASP A 287 -16.59 -5.35 11.60
N GLN A 288 -15.43 -5.47 12.26
CA GLN A 288 -14.22 -4.78 11.83
C GLN A 288 -13.77 -5.24 10.43
N LYS A 289 -13.87 -6.53 10.14
CA LYS A 289 -13.57 -7.08 8.81
C LYS A 289 -14.50 -6.51 7.74
N GLU A 290 -15.81 -6.44 8.00
CA GLU A 290 -16.76 -5.85 7.05
C GLU A 290 -16.47 -4.36 6.83
N ILE A 291 -16.11 -3.58 7.87
CA ILE A 291 -15.69 -2.18 7.71
C ILE A 291 -14.44 -2.07 6.84
N ILE A 292 -13.45 -2.96 7.01
CA ILE A 292 -12.24 -3.01 6.18
C ILE A 292 -12.59 -3.33 4.72
N GLU A 293 -13.49 -4.28 4.48
CA GLU A 293 -13.93 -4.63 3.12
C GLU A 293 -14.68 -3.49 2.43
N ILE A 294 -15.56 -2.80 3.17
CA ILE A 294 -16.23 -1.58 2.71
C ILE A 294 -15.20 -0.50 2.40
N HIS A 295 -14.23 -0.26 3.27
CA HIS A 295 -13.15 0.71 3.03
C HIS A 295 -12.35 0.39 1.76
N ARG A 296 -12.02 -0.88 1.53
CA ARG A 296 -11.34 -1.33 0.29
C ARG A 296 -12.21 -1.09 -0.95
N ALA A 297 -13.52 -1.35 -0.88
CA ALA A 297 -14.44 -1.08 -1.97
C ALA A 297 -14.55 0.42 -2.27
N LEU A 298 -14.66 1.25 -1.24
CA LEU A 298 -14.67 2.71 -1.36
C LEU A 298 -13.36 3.23 -1.96
N THR A 299 -12.21 2.70 -1.53
CA THR A 299 -10.89 3.10 -2.03
C THR A 299 -10.79 2.88 -3.54
N ARG A 300 -11.22 1.71 -4.04
CA ARG A 300 -11.21 1.42 -5.48
C ARG A 300 -12.06 2.41 -6.28
N ARG A 301 -13.24 2.79 -5.76
CA ARG A 301 -14.15 3.77 -6.40
C ARG A 301 -13.56 5.18 -6.35
N TYR A 302 -13.08 5.58 -5.19
CA TYR A 302 -12.46 6.88 -4.95
C TYR A 302 -11.20 7.12 -5.81
N MET A 303 -10.41 6.07 -6.07
CA MET A 303 -9.25 6.14 -6.96
C MET A 303 -9.61 6.49 -8.41
N LYS A 304 -10.82 6.16 -8.89
CA LYS A 304 -11.30 6.57 -10.22
C LYS A 304 -11.44 8.10 -10.34
N HIS A 305 -11.91 8.73 -9.27
CA HIS A 305 -12.23 10.16 -9.22
C HIS A 305 -11.04 11.03 -8.88
N THR A 306 -10.12 10.51 -8.08
CA THR A 306 -8.93 11.25 -7.64
C THR A 306 -7.83 11.37 -8.67
N GLN A 307 -8.05 10.88 -9.90
CA GLN A 307 -7.13 10.93 -11.04
C GLN A 307 -5.68 11.07 -10.59
N TRP A 308 -5.16 10.05 -9.90
CA TRP A 308 -3.80 10.07 -9.40
C TRP A 308 -2.85 10.11 -10.59
N GLY A 309 -2.48 11.32 -11.01
CA GLY A 309 -1.51 11.53 -12.05
C GLY A 309 -1.98 11.73 -13.49
N LYS A 310 -3.23 12.12 -13.77
CA LYS A 310 -3.61 12.52 -15.15
C LYS A 310 -3.34 13.99 -15.52
N HIS A 311 -2.72 14.75 -14.62
CA HIS A 311 -2.18 16.07 -14.96
C HIS A 311 -0.67 16.07 -14.80
N GLY A 312 0.01 16.03 -15.94
CA GLY A 312 1.45 16.02 -16.14
C GLY A 312 1.70 15.69 -17.59
#